data_AF-A0A1Y1MMF8-F1
#
_entry.id   AF-A0A1Y1MMF8-F1
#
_cell.length_a   1.000
_cell.length_b   1.000
_cell.length_c   1.000
_cell.angle_alpha   90.00
_cell.angle_beta   90.00
_cell.angle_gamma   90.00
#
_symmetry.space_group_name_H-M   'P 1'
#
loop_
_entity.id
_entity.type
_entity.pdbx_description
1 polymer ?
#
loop_
_entity_poly.entity_id
_entity_poly.type
_entity_poly.pdbx_seq_one_letter_code
_entity_poly.pdbx_strand_id
1 'polypeptide(L)'
;RRMWIREWIKRRNEFGASATFLREVALEDPETFRNHLRLTTNQFEELLSMVEHLIKKQDTLMRAAVEPRIKLQITLRYLATGDSFSTLEHMYRIPKSTISKFLPEVLKAIYEGLKDFIKMPT
;
A
#
# COMPACT_ATOMS: atom_id res chain seq x y z
N ARG A 1 -21.19 19.57 -12.14
CA ARG A 1 -21.21 18.71 -10.92
C ARG A 1 -19.81 18.14 -10.69
N ARG A 2 -19.19 18.34 -9.51
CA ARG A 2 -17.94 17.63 -9.16
C ARG A 2 -18.29 16.17 -8.84
N MET A 3 -17.80 15.24 -9.66
CA MET A 3 -17.96 13.81 -9.41
C MET A 3 -17.22 13.44 -8.12
N TRP A 4 -17.94 12.95 -7.12
CA TRP A 4 -17.41 12.64 -5.77
C TRP A 4 -16.36 11.52 -5.79
N ILE A 5 -16.57 10.50 -6.62
CA ILE A 5 -15.62 9.42 -6.90
C ILE A 5 -15.88 8.89 -8.31
N ARG A 6 -14.82 8.55 -9.04
CA ARG A 6 -14.95 7.93 -10.37
C ARG A 6 -15.42 6.49 -10.22
N GLU A 7 -16.33 6.01 -11.07
CA GLU A 7 -16.91 4.65 -10.95
C GLU A 7 -15.85 3.53 -11.03
N TRP A 8 -14.80 3.70 -11.82
CA TRP A 8 -13.72 2.71 -11.88
C TRP A 8 -12.90 2.61 -10.58
N ILE A 9 -12.84 3.68 -9.78
CA ILE A 9 -12.17 3.71 -8.46
C ILE A 9 -12.98 2.90 -7.43
N LYS A 10 -14.31 2.87 -7.54
CA LYS A 10 -15.15 2.06 -6.63
C LYS A 10 -14.83 0.57 -6.73
N ARG A 11 -14.46 0.11 -7.93
CA ARG A 11 -14.13 -1.30 -8.22
C ARG A 11 -12.68 -1.67 -7.85
N ARG A 12 -12.11 -1.04 -6.82
CA ARG A 12 -10.73 -1.31 -6.35
C ARG A 12 -10.54 -2.72 -5.81
N ASN A 13 -11.58 -3.29 -5.18
CA ASN A 13 -11.52 -4.64 -4.61
C ASN A 13 -11.62 -5.74 -5.68
N GLU A 14 -12.06 -5.40 -6.89
CA GLU A 14 -12.17 -6.34 -8.01
C GLU A 14 -10.98 -6.24 -8.96
N PHE A 15 -10.49 -5.01 -9.21
CA PHE A 15 -9.53 -4.75 -10.29
C PHE A 15 -8.33 -3.90 -9.86
N GLY A 16 -8.21 -3.55 -8.59
CA GLY A 16 -6.99 -2.91 -8.09
C GLY A 16 -5.87 -3.95 -8.01
N ALA A 17 -4.62 -3.53 -8.29
CA ALA A 17 -3.47 -4.41 -8.29
C ALA A 17 -3.28 -5.23 -7.00
N SER A 18 -3.78 -4.73 -5.86
CA SER A 18 -3.80 -5.49 -4.60
C SER A 18 -4.67 -6.74 -4.64
N ALA A 19 -5.86 -6.65 -5.26
CA ALA A 19 -6.83 -7.74 -5.31
C ALA A 19 -6.59 -8.71 -6.48
N THR A 20 -5.95 -8.23 -7.55
CA THR A 20 -5.60 -9.03 -8.73
C THR A 20 -4.13 -9.41 -8.71
N PHE A 21 -3.27 -8.62 -9.37
CA PHE A 21 -1.87 -8.92 -9.64
C PHE A 21 -1.09 -9.38 -8.41
N LEU A 22 -1.14 -8.62 -7.30
CA LEU A 22 -0.37 -8.95 -6.09
C LEU A 22 -0.85 -10.22 -5.40
N ARG A 23 -2.12 -10.60 -5.56
CA ARG A 23 -2.65 -11.85 -5.01
C ARG A 23 -2.17 -13.05 -5.83
N GLU A 24 -2.16 -12.91 -7.16
CA GLU A 24 -1.68 -13.95 -8.08
C GLU A 24 -0.17 -14.18 -7.90
N VAL A 25 0.65 -13.13 -8.01
CA VAL A 25 2.11 -13.29 -7.91
C VAL A 25 2.58 -13.69 -6.51
N ALA A 26 1.84 -13.36 -5.44
CA ALA A 26 2.17 -13.86 -4.11
C ALA A 26 2.06 -15.39 -4.00
N LEU A 27 1.22 -16.03 -4.81
CA LEU A 27 1.00 -17.48 -4.81
C LEU A 27 1.82 -18.20 -5.88
N GLU A 28 1.93 -17.58 -7.07
CA GLU A 28 2.45 -18.24 -8.27
C GLU A 28 3.90 -17.83 -8.60
N ASP A 29 4.31 -16.60 -8.25
CA ASP A 29 5.62 -16.05 -8.62
C ASP A 29 6.21 -15.14 -7.53
N PRO A 30 6.84 -15.74 -6.50
CA PRO A 30 7.45 -15.00 -5.40
C PRO A 30 8.57 -14.03 -5.83
N GLU A 31 9.25 -14.30 -6.94
CA GLU A 31 10.31 -13.41 -7.45
C GLU A 31 9.71 -12.13 -8.02
N THR A 32 8.63 -12.23 -8.78
CA THR A 32 7.89 -11.06 -9.27
C THR A 32 7.29 -10.25 -8.12
N PHE A 33 6.72 -10.91 -7.09
CA PHE A 33 6.27 -10.22 -5.88
C PHE A 33 7.41 -9.42 -5.23
N ARG A 34 8.57 -10.07 -5.05
CA ARG A 34 9.76 -9.44 -4.48
C ARG A 34 10.27 -8.30 -5.35
N ASN A 35 10.24 -8.42 -6.66
CA ASN A 35 10.64 -7.34 -7.56
C ASN A 35 9.67 -6.16 -7.50
N HIS A 36 8.38 -6.41 -7.33
CA HIS A 36 7.35 -5.38 -7.25
C HIS A 36 7.39 -4.57 -5.95
N LEU A 37 7.64 -5.23 -4.80
CA LEU A 37 7.60 -4.60 -3.47
C LEU A 37 8.97 -4.49 -2.76
N ARG A 38 10.04 -5.05 -3.34
CA ARG A 38 11.38 -5.20 -2.73
C ARG A 38 11.43 -6.01 -1.43
N LEU A 39 10.35 -6.73 -1.13
CA LEU A 39 10.22 -7.62 0.03
C LEU A 39 9.67 -8.98 -0.41
N THR A 40 10.10 -10.05 0.25
CA THR A 40 9.41 -11.34 0.11
C THR A 40 8.00 -11.27 0.70
N THR A 41 7.14 -12.22 0.37
CA THR A 41 5.80 -12.34 0.97
C THR A 41 5.87 -12.40 2.50
N ASN A 42 6.76 -13.23 3.05
CA ASN A 42 6.94 -13.36 4.50
C ASN A 42 7.40 -12.05 5.15
N GLN A 43 8.39 -11.37 4.57
CA GLN A 43 8.85 -10.07 5.07
C GLN A 43 7.76 -9.00 5.01
N PHE A 44 6.92 -9.04 3.97
CA PHE A 44 5.78 -8.17 3.85
C PHE A 44 4.75 -8.41 4.97
N GLU A 45 4.43 -9.68 5.27
CA GLU A 45 3.52 -10.02 6.36
C GLU A 45 4.06 -9.62 7.74
N GLU A 46 5.35 -9.86 7.99
CA GLU A 46 6.03 -9.43 9.21
C GLU A 46 5.96 -7.91 9.37
N LEU A 47 6.33 -7.16 8.32
CA LEU A 47 6.24 -5.71 8.34
C LEU A 47 4.80 -5.22 8.53
N LEU A 48 3.83 -5.84 7.86
CA LEU A 48 2.42 -5.51 8.01
C LEU A 48 1.96 -5.69 9.46
N SER A 49 2.33 -6.80 10.11
CA SER A 49 1.97 -7.07 11.51
C SER A 49 2.50 -6.00 12.47
N MET A 50 3.70 -5.46 12.20
CA MET A 50 4.32 -4.40 13.00
C MET A 50 3.63 -3.06 12.79
N VAL A 51 3.20 -2.73 11.56
CA VAL A 51 2.68 -1.39 11.26
C VAL A 51 1.15 -1.29 11.23
N GLU A 52 0.42 -2.42 11.18
CA GLU A 52 -1.03 -2.45 10.94
C GLU A 52 -1.76 -1.54 11.92
N HIS A 53 -1.47 -1.67 13.21
CA HIS A 53 -2.12 -0.92 14.28
C HIS A 53 -1.89 0.60 14.17
N LEU A 54 -0.80 1.04 13.54
CA LEU A 54 -0.47 2.46 13.34
C LEU A 54 -1.16 3.05 12.10
N ILE A 55 -1.45 2.23 11.09
CA ILE A 55 -1.97 2.70 9.79
C ILE A 55 -3.44 2.34 9.56
N LYS A 56 -4.04 1.55 10.46
CA LYS A 56 -5.47 1.22 10.45
C LYS A 56 -6.31 2.46 10.70
N LYS A 57 -7.23 2.73 9.78
CA LYS A 57 -8.23 3.79 9.92
C LYS A 57 -9.61 3.16 9.97
N GLN A 58 -10.50 3.77 10.72
CA GLN A 58 -11.89 3.34 10.79
C GLN A 58 -12.62 3.72 9.50
N ASP A 59 -13.59 2.88 9.14
CA ASP A 59 -14.54 3.19 8.08
C ASP A 59 -15.37 4.41 8.46
N THR A 60 -15.77 5.16 7.44
CA THR A 60 -16.74 6.25 7.60
C THR A 60 -18.06 5.84 6.98
N LEU A 61 -19.17 6.41 7.44
CA LEU A 61 -20.53 6.16 6.90
C LEU A 61 -20.62 6.32 5.38
N MET A 62 -19.73 7.10 4.76
CA MET A 62 -19.74 7.41 3.33
C MET A 62 -18.64 6.71 2.51
N ARG A 63 -17.62 6.11 3.15
CA ARG A 63 -16.48 5.50 2.45
C ARG A 63 -15.78 4.48 3.34
N ALA A 64 -15.60 3.27 2.81
CA ALA A 64 -14.72 2.27 3.38
C ALA A 64 -13.27 2.75 3.32
N ALA A 65 -12.60 2.70 4.48
CA ALA A 65 -11.19 3.00 4.63
C ALA A 65 -10.37 2.13 3.67
N VAL A 66 -9.19 2.64 3.31
CA VAL A 66 -8.22 1.82 2.59
C VAL A 66 -7.59 0.87 3.60
N GLU A 67 -7.62 -0.42 3.31
CA GLU A 67 -7.02 -1.45 4.16
C GLU A 67 -5.53 -1.18 4.42
N PRO A 68 -5.02 -1.44 5.64
CA PRO A 68 -3.60 -1.34 5.98
C PRO A 68 -2.68 -2.01 4.96
N ARG A 69 -3.02 -3.24 4.54
CA ARG A 69 -2.27 -4.00 3.53
C ARG A 69 -2.11 -3.22 2.23
N ILE A 70 -3.19 -2.63 1.72
CA ILE A 70 -3.17 -1.89 0.45
C ILE A 70 -2.32 -0.63 0.59
N LYS A 71 -2.45 0.08 1.71
CA LYS A 71 -1.61 1.26 1.98
C LYS A 71 -0.13 0.90 1.99
N LEU A 72 0.23 -0.18 2.68
CA LEU A 72 1.62 -0.66 2.75
C LEU A 72 2.15 -1.06 1.37
N GLN A 73 1.38 -1.82 0.59
CA GLN A 73 1.76 -2.19 -0.78
C GLN A 73 2.03 -0.97 -1.67
N ILE A 74 1.17 0.05 -1.61
CA ILE A 74 1.35 1.30 -2.38
C ILE A 74 2.62 2.03 -1.93
N THR A 75 2.84 2.15 -0.63
CA THR A 75 4.01 2.83 -0.09
C THR A 75 5.29 2.11 -0.47
N LEU A 76 5.33 0.78 -0.37
CA LEU A 76 6.49 -0.02 -0.77
C LEU A 76 6.75 0.07 -2.27
N ARG A 77 5.71 -0.01 -3.10
CA ARG A 77 5.85 0.18 -4.56
C ARG A 77 6.40 1.57 -4.89
N TYR A 78 5.93 2.61 -4.20
CA TYR A 78 6.46 3.97 -4.32
C TYR A 78 7.94 4.04 -3.95
N LEU A 79 8.35 3.43 -2.83
CA LEU A 79 9.76 3.36 -2.42
C LEU A 79 10.63 2.54 -3.39
N ALA A 80 10.07 1.47 -3.96
CA ALA A 80 10.78 0.55 -4.84
C ALA A 80 11.14 1.14 -6.21
N THR A 81 10.37 2.11 -6.70
CA THR A 81 10.42 2.59 -8.09
C THR A 81 10.39 4.11 -8.25
N GLY A 82 9.96 4.86 -7.24
CA GLY A 82 9.70 6.29 -7.35
C GLY A 82 8.48 6.63 -8.22
N ASP A 83 7.54 5.69 -8.39
CA ASP A 83 6.35 5.86 -9.24
C ASP A 83 5.54 7.13 -8.89
N SER A 84 4.97 7.78 -9.92
CA SER A 84 4.09 8.92 -9.70
C SER A 84 2.79 8.52 -9.00
N PHE A 85 2.19 9.43 -8.22
CA PHE A 85 0.87 9.18 -7.62
C PHE A 85 -0.24 8.94 -8.67
N SER A 86 -0.07 9.44 -9.89
CA SER A 86 -0.99 9.17 -11.00
C SER A 86 -0.92 7.70 -11.41
N THR A 87 0.29 7.15 -11.57
CA THR A 87 0.50 5.74 -11.89
C THR A 87 -0.10 4.83 -10.82
N LEU A 88 0.19 5.14 -9.54
CA LEU A 88 -0.35 4.39 -8.40
C LEU A 88 -1.87 4.49 -8.30
N GLU A 89 -2.45 5.66 -8.63
CA GLU A 89 -3.91 5.84 -8.65
C GLU A 89 -4.57 4.90 -9.65
N HIS A 90 -4.05 4.80 -10.87
CA HIS A 90 -4.60 3.92 -11.88
C HIS A 90 -4.41 2.43 -11.53
N MET A 91 -3.21 2.07 -11.06
CA MET A 91 -2.85 0.69 -10.74
C MET A 91 -3.63 0.13 -9.54
N TYR A 92 -3.71 0.89 -8.45
CA TYR A 92 -4.37 0.44 -7.22
C TYR A 92 -5.82 0.94 -7.08
N ARG A 93 -6.28 1.76 -8.02
CA ARG A 93 -7.62 2.35 -8.02
C ARG A 93 -7.91 3.13 -6.73
N ILE A 94 -6.92 3.92 -6.29
CA ILE A 94 -7.01 4.77 -5.10
C ILE A 94 -6.66 6.21 -5.50
N PRO A 95 -7.50 7.20 -5.20
CA PRO A 95 -7.24 8.58 -5.63
C PRO A 95 -5.87 9.09 -5.16
N LYS A 96 -5.14 9.83 -6.00
CA LYS A 96 -3.86 10.46 -5.65
C LYS A 96 -3.91 11.31 -4.38
N SER A 97 -5.06 11.96 -4.13
CA SER A 97 -5.29 12.76 -2.92
C SER A 97 -5.38 11.91 -1.65
N THR A 98 -5.82 10.66 -1.76
CA THR A 98 -5.80 9.69 -0.67
C THR A 98 -4.38 9.15 -0.46
N ILE A 99 -3.68 8.80 -1.54
CA ILE A 99 -2.27 8.34 -1.50
C ILE A 99 -1.39 9.38 -0.80
N SER A 100 -1.43 10.63 -1.25
CA SER A 100 -0.64 11.72 -0.68
C SER A 100 -0.89 11.94 0.81
N LYS A 101 -2.07 11.58 1.34
CA LYS A 101 -2.40 11.74 2.77
C LYS A 101 -1.82 10.62 3.61
N PHE A 102 -1.99 9.36 3.20
CA PHE A 102 -1.54 8.24 4.01
C PHE A 102 -0.06 7.92 3.80
N LEU A 103 0.54 8.25 2.65
CA LEU A 103 1.94 7.93 2.36
C LEU A 103 2.90 8.36 3.49
N PRO A 104 2.90 9.63 3.96
CA PRO A 104 3.76 10.04 5.07
C PRO A 104 3.41 9.33 6.39
N GLU A 105 2.13 9.03 6.65
CA GLU A 105 1.70 8.28 7.83
C GLU A 105 2.29 6.86 7.84
N VAL A 106 2.24 6.17 6.68
CA VAL A 106 2.77 4.82 6.52
C VAL A 106 4.30 4.82 6.56
N LEU A 107 4.96 5.79 5.94
CA LEU A 107 6.42 5.93 6.02
C LEU A 107 6.89 6.11 7.46
N LYS A 108 6.19 6.94 8.23
CA LYS A 108 6.46 7.10 9.67
C LYS A 108 6.22 5.79 10.42
N ALA A 109 5.13 5.08 10.14
CA ALA A 109 4.85 3.79 10.78
C ALA A 109 5.92 2.73 10.47
N ILE A 110 6.41 2.67 9.23
CA ILE A 110 7.53 1.79 8.84
C ILE A 110 8.79 2.17 9.62
N TYR A 111 9.10 3.46 9.72
CA TYR A 111 10.26 3.93 10.48
C TYR A 111 10.19 3.54 11.95
N GLU A 112 9.04 3.75 12.61
CA GLU A 112 8.85 3.37 14.01
C GLU A 112 8.91 1.84 14.19
N GLY A 113 8.27 1.07 13.31
CA GLY A 113 8.27 -0.40 13.37
C GLY A 113 9.63 -1.04 13.11
N LEU A 114 10.51 -0.37 12.35
CA LEU A 114 11.86 -0.85 12.04
C LEU A 114 12.96 -0.17 12.85
N LYS A 115 12.61 0.73 13.76
CA LYS A 115 13.57 1.56 14.50
C LYS A 115 14.65 0.74 15.21
N ASP A 116 14.27 -0.38 15.80
CA ASP A 116 15.18 -1.27 16.53
C ASP A 116 16.15 -2.03 15.61
N PHE A 117 15.84 -2.11 14.32
CA PHE A 117 16.67 -2.78 13.30
C PHE A 117 17.59 -1.82 12.55
N ILE A 118 17.33 -0.50 12.60
CA ILE A 118 18.15 0.51 11.93
C ILE A 118 19.36 0.84 12.83
N LYS A 119 20.47 0.13 12.61
CA LYS A 119 21.77 0.49 13.19
C LYS A 119 22.46 1.51 12.29
N MET A 120 22.64 2.73 12.78
CA MET A 120 23.52 3.69 12.12
C MET A 120 24.98 3.29 12.38
N PRO A 121 25.87 3.35 11.38
CA PRO A 121 27.29 3.18 11.64
C PRO A 121 27.78 4.32 12.55
N THR A 122 28.32 3.95 13.71
CA THR A 122 29.12 4.83 14.59
C THR A 122 30.48 5.10 13.99
#